data_AF-A0A966FNU5-F1
#
_entry.id   AF-A0A966FNU5-F1
#
_cell.length_a   1.000
_cell.length_b   1.000
_cell.length_c   1.000
_cell.angle_alpha   90.00
_cell.angle_beta   90.00
_cell.angle_gamma   90.00
#
_symmetry.space_group_name_H-M   'P 1'
#
loop_
_entity.id
_entity.type
_entity.pdbx_description
1 polymer ?
#
loop_
_entity_poly.entity_id
_entity_poly.type
_entity_poly.pdbx_seq_one_letter_code
_entity_poly.pdbx_strand_id
1 'polypeptide(L)' 'PLLIPLDFKRPGAHEQLVFLGERNGLPVFKDSSGEPVSAIKDVVSYMEEQGFNIGIVDTAGRKEIDTDLM' A
#
# COMPACT_ATOMS: atom_id res chain seq x y z
N PRO A 1 -10.22 5.36 6.36
CA PRO A 1 -9.55 4.96 5.10
C PRO A 1 -8.46 3.94 5.43
N LEU A 2 -8.18 2.99 4.54
CA LEU A 2 -7.09 2.03 4.70
C LEU A 2 -5.85 2.55 3.97
N LEU A 3 -4.69 2.57 4.63
CA LEU A 3 -3.41 2.87 4.00
C LEU A 3 -2.82 1.59 3.42
N ILE A 4 -2.34 1.63 2.17
CA ILE A 4 -1.93 0.44 1.41
C ILE A 4 -0.49 0.64 0.92
N PRO A 5 0.51 -0.04 1.51
CA PRO A 5 1.91 0.10 1.14
C PRO A 5 2.25 -0.78 -0.08
N LEU A 6 2.23 -0.21 -1.29
CA LEU A 6 2.65 -0.88 -2.54
C LEU A 6 3.97 -0.33 -3.11
N ASP A 7 4.77 0.37 -2.30
CA ASP A 7 6.14 0.76 -2.65
C ASP A 7 7.13 -0.35 -2.26
N PHE A 8 7.20 -1.39 -3.10
CA PHE A 8 8.15 -2.51 -2.93
C PHE A 8 9.58 -2.16 -3.38
N LYS A 9 9.77 -1.03 -4.06
CA LYS A 9 11.07 -0.66 -4.64
C LYS A 9 11.95 0.09 -3.64
N ARG A 10 11.35 0.83 -2.69
CA ARG A 10 12.08 1.62 -1.71
C ARG A 10 12.24 0.87 -0.37
N PRO A 11 13.48 0.60 0.07
CA PRO A 11 13.72 0.00 1.38
C PRO A 11 13.11 0.85 2.50
N GLY A 12 12.38 0.22 3.43
CA GLY A 12 11.79 0.89 4.59
C GLY A 12 10.46 1.61 4.32
N ALA A 13 9.92 1.58 3.09
CA ALA A 13 8.68 2.29 2.76
C ALA A 13 7.46 1.73 3.51
N HIS A 14 7.38 0.40 3.66
CA HIS A 14 6.33 -0.25 4.43
C HIS A 14 6.37 0.19 5.90
N GLU A 15 7.53 0.06 6.55
CA GLU A 15 7.72 0.44 7.95
C GLU A 15 7.45 1.94 8.17
N GLN A 16 7.86 2.78 7.22
CA GLN A 16 7.54 4.20 7.23
C GLN A 16 6.02 4.44 7.25
N LEU A 17 5.27 3.78 6.36
CA LEU A 17 3.82 3.96 6.28
C LEU A 17 3.11 3.40 7.52
N VAL A 18 3.57 2.26 8.05
CA VAL A 18 3.09 1.69 9.32
C VAL A 18 3.28 2.68 10.47
N PHE A 19 4.49 3.23 10.63
CA PHE A 19 4.79 4.22 11.66
C PHE A 19 3.89 5.47 11.53
N LEU A 20 3.67 5.97 10.32
CA LEU A 20 2.78 7.10 10.07
C LEU A 20 1.31 6.75 10.35
N GLY A 21 0.87 5.55 9.98
CA GLY A 21 -0.47 5.05 10.26
C GLY A 21 -0.75 4.98 11.76
N GLU A 22 0.14 4.34 12.52
CA GLU A 22 0.05 4.22 13.98
C GLU A 22 0.01 5.59 14.66
N ARG A 23 0.91 6.51 14.28
CA ARG A 23 0.97 7.86 14.84
C ARG A 23 -0.30 8.66 14.61
N ASN A 24 -1.03 8.39 13.53
CA ASN A 24 -2.26 9.10 13.17
C ASN A 24 -3.55 8.29 13.44
N GLY A 25 -3.44 7.10 14.05
CA GLY A 25 -4.58 6.23 14.30
C GLY A 25 -5.27 5.72 13.01
N LEU A 26 -4.51 5.62 11.91
CA LEU A 26 -4.99 5.13 10.63
C LEU A 26 -4.60 3.65 10.43
N PRO A 27 -5.54 2.79 10.01
CA PRO A 27 -5.24 1.39 9.73
C PRO A 27 -4.37 1.27 8.49
N VAL A 28 -3.41 0.34 8.54
CA VAL A 28 -2.49 0.03 7.45
C VAL A 28 -2.68 -1.43 7.06
N PHE A 29 -2.83 -1.69 5.76
CA PHE A 29 -2.90 -3.02 5.22
C PHE A 29 -1.56 -3.74 5.47
N LYS A 30 -1.64 -4.91 6.11
CA LYS A 30 -0.48 -5.78 6.32
C LYS A 30 -0.42 -6.76 5.17
N ASP A 31 0.46 -6.46 4.22
CA ASP A 31 0.66 -7.30 3.05
C ASP A 31 1.24 -8.67 3.43
N SER A 32 0.79 -9.70 2.74
CA SER A 32 1.25 -11.08 2.85
C SER A 32 2.03 -11.55 1.62
N SER A 33 2.11 -10.75 0.54
CA SER A 33 2.68 -11.18 -0.74
C SER A 33 3.69 -10.20 -1.34
N GLY A 34 4.84 -10.69 -1.80
CA GLY A 34 5.96 -9.87 -2.28
C GLY A 34 5.79 -9.23 -3.67
N GLU A 35 4.61 -9.33 -4.30
CA GLU A 35 4.36 -8.82 -5.66
C GLU A 35 3.18 -7.82 -5.68
N PRO A 36 3.35 -6.59 -6.21
CA PRO A 36 2.34 -5.53 -6.11
C PRO A 36 0.97 -5.86 -6.70
N VAL A 37 0.95 -6.63 -7.79
CA VAL A 37 -0.29 -6.97 -8.51
C VAL A 37 -1.09 -8.05 -7.78
N SER A 38 -0.44 -8.97 -7.06
CA SER A 38 -1.18 -9.90 -6.19
C SER A 38 -1.72 -9.18 -4.96
N ALA A 39 -0.89 -8.30 -4.37
CA ALA A 39 -1.25 -7.56 -3.16
C ALA A 39 -2.54 -6.74 -3.33
N ILE A 40 -2.78 -6.12 -4.50
CA ILE A 40 -3.99 -5.30 -4.69
C ILE A 40 -5.29 -6.12 -4.65
N LYS A 41 -5.29 -7.39 -5.08
CA LYS A 41 -6.48 -8.25 -5.00
C LYS A 41 -6.82 -8.59 -3.55
N ASP A 42 -5.79 -8.87 -2.77
CA ASP A 42 -5.93 -9.17 -1.34
C ASP A 42 -6.40 -7.93 -0.57
N VAL A 43 -5.90 -6.75 -0.94
CA VAL A 43 -6.35 -5.45 -0.40
C VAL A 43 -7.84 -5.22 -0.66
N VAL A 44 -8.30 -5.40 -1.90
CA VAL A 44 -9.72 -5.19 -2.24
C VAL A 44 -10.60 -6.14 -1.43
N SER A 45 -10.24 -7.42 -1.36
CA SER A 45 -10.98 -8.43 -0.59
C SER A 45 -11.02 -8.07 0.90
N TYR A 46 -9.87 -7.68 1.46
CA TYR A 46 -9.78 -7.22 2.85
C TYR A 46 -10.61 -5.95 3.11
N MET A 47 -10.62 -5.00 2.17
CA MET A 47 -11.43 -3.79 2.29
C MET A 47 -12.92 -4.10 2.31
N GLU A 48 -13.39 -5.02 1.46
CA GLU A 48 -14.79 -5.47 1.45
C GLU A 48 -15.16 -6.17 2.76
N GLU A 49 -14.32 -7.11 3.23
CA GLU A 49 -14.56 -7.86 4.47
C GLU A 49 -14.58 -6.98 5.72
N GLN A 50 -13.70 -5.97 5.78
CA GLN A 50 -13.57 -5.07 6.93
C GLN A 50 -14.40 -3.78 6.81
N GLY A 51 -15.15 -3.61 5.71
CA GLY A 51 -16.03 -2.46 5.50
C GLY A 51 -15.31 -1.14 5.23
N PHE A 52 -14.11 -1.18 4.64
CA PHE A 52 -13.39 0.02 4.23
C PHE A 52 -13.89 0.56 2.88
N ASN A 53 -14.41 1.79 2.89
CA ASN A 53 -14.92 2.43 1.66
C ASN A 53 -13.86 3.21 0.86
N ILE A 54 -12.69 3.49 1.46
CA ILE A 54 -11.64 4.32 0.88
C ILE A 54 -10.28 3.67 1.17
N GLY A 55 -9.49 3.45 0.12
CA GLY A 55 -8.10 3.01 0.18
C GLY A 55 -7.16 4.10 -0.34
N ILE A 56 -6.04 4.30 0.33
CA ILE A 56 -4.97 5.22 -0.10
C ILE A 56 -3.75 4.36 -0.41
N VAL A 57 -3.36 4.35 -1.68
CA VAL A 57 -2.27 3.51 -2.19
C VAL A 57 -0.98 4.32 -2.23
N ASP A 58 0.03 3.89 -1.48
CA ASP A 58 1.39 4.41 -1.55
C ASP A 58 2.18 3.58 -2.57
N THR A 59 2.39 4.14 -3.75
CA THR A 59 3.12 3.47 -4.84
C THR A 59 4.57 3.93 -4.89
N ALA A 60 5.45 3.12 -5.48
CA ALA A 60 6.81 3.57 -5.78
C ALA A 60 6.81 4.90 -6.58
N GLY A 61 7.74 5.79 -6.23
CA GLY A 61 7.99 7.00 -7.01
C GLY A 61 8.52 6.66 -8.40
N ARG A 62 8.05 7.36 -9.43
CA ARG A 62 8.52 7.20 -10.81
C ARG A 62 8.98 8.53 -11.39
N LYS A 63 9.98 8.50 -12.28
CA LYS A 63 10.30 9.63 -13.14
C LYS A 63 9.43 9.57 -14.39
N GLU A 64 9.14 10.70 -15.02
CA GLU A 64 8.36 10.74 -16.27
C GLU A 64 9.03 10.00 -17.45
N ILE A 65 10.32 9.70 -17.34
CA ILE A 65 11.09 8.94 -18.33
C ILE A 65 11.15 7.44 -18.02
N ASP A 66 10.58 7.01 -16.89
CA ASP A 66 10.64 5.64 -16.40
C ASP A 66 9.50 4.82 -17.00
N THR A 67 9.77 4.19 -18.16
CA THR A 67 8.78 3.40 -18.91
C THR A 67 8.38 2.10 -18.22
N ASP A 68 9.19 1.59 -17.29
CA ASP A 68 8.93 0.32 -16.60
C ASP A 68 7.86 0.47 -15.49
N LEU A 69 7.52 1.70 -15.13
CA LEU A 69 6.51 2.07 -14.13
C LEU A 69 5.28 2.76 -14.74
N MET A 70 5.21 2.90 -16.08
CA MET A 70 4.06 3.45 -16.80
C MET A 70 3.01 2.39 -17.15
#